data_AF-A0A261CPM9-F1
#
_entry.id   AF-A0A261CPM9-F1
#
_cell.length_a   1.000
_cell.length_b   1.000
_cell.length_c   1.000
_cell.angle_alpha   90.00
_cell.angle_beta   90.00
_cell.angle_gamma   90.00
#
_symmetry.space_group_name_H-M   'P 1'
#
loop_
_entity.id
_entity.type
_entity.pdbx_description
1 polymer ?
#
loop_
_entity_poly.entity_id
_entity_poly.type
_entity_poly.pdbx_seq_one_letter_code
_entity_poly.pdbx_strand_id
1 'polypeptide(L)'
;ILDPAAPLACNNFYEYVCEKKIPRIPSRVRDVRWLELSDDIDQYQDYVFQSAQKQRFWDIANPDIISKWLVQFDTYWNGVKWTDHVKRHEDFLTFDYPKKRESLEKYFEPYNFMTLTRFYKSLKQSVENLEDLRVPISTHNHFYHSIFDEIRDIHISQIRSSSNYNEDQKNVLIDRVKNLKIIFPYLEYNNLTVWREAKTAYEKEYYRLKTTVDEKNIPAEVVEKLIRVAAVNPAMEIFEKYISTFTSRFVFQHVSAAAAMLSFNYQNEIHISVFTMFNPVADPQAVYNQFLYVLCHELQHVHYNVDPPPFELSTWESEKQCVVDRLDYYANAYKANSTEWTGAPFSYEDSANVSGLRLMLLYIAQRTSDSNEIRDTVERSVGRFCTKKRENIYHNPHDVSINVAVSQMPTFNALYNCTPGERMYVAPENYCKSLNMDIDVNDYTTQKIEKDDLFVLTQFMDVLENTADELDAANITTFEGKLFDITVEDVEEREEELEGSAESSESSESSESSEEHELDEGSDELQYGDKEAEKAEIVSSSRFASSTIVATVGFCVLLILL
;
A
#
# COMPACT_ATOMS: atom_id res chain seq x y z
N ILE A 1 27.03 -12.77 -24.19
CA ILE A 1 26.91 -14.24 -24.10
C ILE A 1 26.26 -14.51 -22.75
N LEU A 2 24.99 -14.91 -22.74
CA LEU A 2 24.20 -15.10 -21.50
C LEU A 2 24.67 -16.37 -20.78
N ASP A 3 24.80 -16.30 -19.45
CA ASP A 3 25.17 -17.41 -18.59
C ASP A 3 24.10 -18.53 -18.67
N PRO A 4 24.45 -19.76 -19.08
CA PRO A 4 23.50 -20.88 -19.15
C PRO A 4 22.96 -21.33 -17.78
N ALA A 5 23.49 -20.81 -16.67
CA ALA A 5 22.95 -21.01 -15.33
C ALA A 5 21.97 -19.91 -14.86
N ALA A 6 21.85 -18.79 -15.59
CA ALA A 6 20.94 -17.71 -15.21
C ALA A 6 19.47 -18.16 -15.36
N PRO A 7 18.59 -17.83 -14.40
CA PRO A 7 17.16 -18.08 -14.52
C PRO A 7 16.65 -17.42 -15.79
N LEU A 8 15.92 -18.17 -16.61
CA LEU A 8 15.21 -17.63 -17.75
C LEU A 8 13.84 -17.12 -17.28
N ALA A 9 13.40 -15.98 -17.81
CA ALA A 9 12.07 -15.42 -17.55
C ALA A 9 10.96 -16.47 -17.70
N CYS A 10 11.08 -17.36 -18.70
CA CYS A 10 10.10 -18.42 -18.98
C CYS A 10 10.14 -19.61 -18.00
N ASN A 11 11.17 -19.72 -17.15
CA ASN A 11 11.30 -20.74 -16.11
C ASN A 11 10.86 -20.23 -14.72
N ASN A 12 11.29 -19.03 -14.36
CA ASN A 12 10.92 -18.37 -13.10
C ASN A 12 11.14 -16.86 -13.26
N PHE A 13 10.07 -16.12 -13.52
CA PHE A 13 10.17 -14.68 -13.78
C PHE A 13 10.67 -13.92 -12.55
N TYR A 14 10.17 -14.27 -11.36
CA TYR A 14 10.62 -13.64 -10.12
C TYR A 14 12.14 -13.74 -9.95
N GLU A 15 12.72 -14.94 -10.05
CA GLU A 15 14.19 -15.11 -9.93
C GLU A 15 14.93 -14.37 -11.03
N TYR A 16 14.43 -14.44 -12.28
CA TYR A 16 15.01 -13.72 -13.42
C TYR A 16 15.12 -12.22 -13.14
N VAL A 17 14.06 -11.59 -12.65
CA VAL A 17 14.07 -10.16 -12.30
C VAL A 17 14.93 -9.89 -11.07
N CYS A 18 14.88 -10.76 -10.06
CA CYS A 18 15.62 -10.54 -8.81
C CYS A 18 17.14 -10.72 -8.94
N GLU A 19 17.59 -11.48 -9.94
CA GLU A 19 19.01 -11.60 -10.30
C GLU A 19 19.49 -10.49 -11.25
N LYS A 20 18.58 -9.80 -11.94
CA LYS A 20 18.94 -8.62 -12.73
C LYS A 20 19.39 -7.47 -11.81
N LYS A 21 20.36 -6.70 -12.30
CA LYS A 21 20.76 -5.42 -11.73
C LYS A 21 19.76 -4.33 -12.08
N ILE A 22 18.53 -4.45 -11.59
CA ILE A 22 17.53 -3.39 -11.68
C ILE A 22 17.73 -2.48 -10.45
N PRO A 23 17.88 -1.15 -10.62
CA PRO A 23 17.97 -0.22 -9.50
C PRO A 23 16.80 -0.41 -8.53
N ARG A 24 17.12 -0.68 -7.27
CA ARG A 24 16.12 -0.80 -6.21
C ARG A 24 16.14 0.50 -5.43
N ILE A 25 15.08 1.27 -5.57
CA ILE A 25 14.95 2.55 -4.89
C ILE A 25 14.29 2.30 -3.54
N PRO A 26 15.02 2.46 -2.43
CA PRO A 26 14.41 2.41 -1.12
C PRO A 26 13.44 3.60 -0.96
N SER A 27 12.46 3.44 -0.08
CA SER A 27 11.66 4.59 0.32
C SER A 27 12.52 5.67 0.96
N ARG A 28 12.14 6.93 0.76
CA ARG A 28 12.77 8.06 1.44
C ARG A 28 12.50 8.05 2.96
N VAL A 29 11.48 7.32 3.40
CA VAL A 29 11.13 7.17 4.82
C VAL A 29 11.36 5.73 5.29
N ARG A 30 11.61 5.55 6.59
CA ARG A 30 11.80 4.23 7.20
C ARG A 30 10.45 3.65 7.64
N ASP A 31 10.24 2.35 7.40
CA ASP A 31 9.03 1.64 7.81
C ASP A 31 9.09 1.25 9.30
N VAL A 32 8.11 1.73 10.07
CA VAL A 32 8.02 1.54 11.53
C VAL A 32 7.93 0.09 11.98
N ARG A 33 7.56 -0.84 11.11
CA ARG A 33 7.54 -2.27 11.42
C ARG A 33 8.94 -2.83 11.66
N TRP A 34 9.97 -2.17 11.13
CA TRP A 34 11.37 -2.60 11.21
C TRP A 34 12.21 -1.75 12.16
N LEU A 35 11.63 -0.67 12.69
CA LEU A 35 12.28 0.16 13.69
C LEU A 35 12.03 -0.43 15.08
N GLU A 36 13.10 -0.62 15.86
CA GLU A 36 13.00 -0.81 17.31
C GLU A 36 12.59 0.53 17.97
N LEU A 37 11.38 0.99 17.67
CA LEU A 37 10.82 2.17 18.34
C LEU A 37 10.40 1.77 19.74
N SER A 38 10.77 2.58 20.73
CA SER A 38 10.30 2.40 22.09
C SER A 38 8.77 2.37 22.12
N ASP A 39 8.20 1.51 22.97
CA ASP A 39 6.78 1.53 23.32
C ASP A 39 6.45 2.71 24.24
N ASP A 40 7.47 3.42 24.72
CA ASP A 40 7.34 4.62 25.53
C ASP A 40 6.67 5.73 24.72
N ILE A 41 5.71 6.38 25.39
CA ILE A 41 5.05 7.57 24.88
C ILE A 41 5.90 8.77 25.30
N ASP A 42 6.01 9.78 24.44
CA ASP A 42 6.87 10.93 24.75
C ASP A 42 6.20 11.76 25.84
N GLN A 43 6.93 12.02 26.93
CA GLN A 43 6.45 12.87 28.01
C GLN A 43 7.18 14.20 28.00
N TYR A 44 6.44 15.29 27.78
CA TYR A 44 6.97 16.65 27.90
C TYR A 44 6.64 17.22 29.28
N GLN A 45 7.50 18.10 29.81
CA GLN A 45 7.33 18.70 31.14
C GLN A 45 6.01 19.47 31.28
N ASP A 46 5.48 19.95 30.15
CA ASP A 46 4.24 20.72 30.06
C ASP A 46 2.99 19.84 30.27
N TYR A 47 3.17 18.50 30.28
CA TYR A 47 2.12 17.49 30.46
C TYR A 47 2.18 16.80 31.83
N VAL A 48 2.86 17.39 32.83
CA VAL A 48 2.90 16.83 34.19
C VAL A 48 1.50 16.95 34.83
N PHE A 49 0.69 15.92 34.63
CA PHE A 49 -0.60 15.78 35.29
C PHE A 49 -0.40 15.41 36.76
N GLN A 50 -0.68 16.35 37.66
CA GLN A 50 -0.83 16.07 39.09
C GLN A 50 -2.32 15.84 39.37
N SER A 51 -2.76 14.58 39.34
CA SER A 51 -4.12 14.24 39.75
C SER A 51 -4.16 13.96 41.26
N ALA A 52 -4.87 14.80 42.00
CA ALA A 52 -5.12 14.62 43.43
C ALA A 52 -6.17 13.54 43.74
N GLN A 53 -7.00 13.16 42.76
CA GLN A 53 -8.12 12.23 42.93
C GLN A 53 -7.98 11.04 41.99
N LYS A 54 -7.66 9.88 42.56
CA LYS A 54 -7.61 8.60 41.85
C LYS A 54 -9.02 8.07 41.58
N GLN A 55 -9.25 7.53 40.39
CA GLN A 55 -10.56 7.01 39.96
C GLN A 55 -10.41 5.63 39.34
N ARG A 56 -11.49 4.84 39.30
CA ARG A 56 -11.49 3.58 38.55
C ARG A 56 -11.54 3.85 37.06
N PHE A 57 -11.02 2.93 36.26
CA PHE A 57 -10.93 3.11 34.80
C PHE A 57 -12.31 3.39 34.16
N TRP A 58 -13.28 2.52 34.43
CA TRP A 58 -14.61 2.60 33.82
C TRP A 58 -15.51 3.74 34.32
N ASP A 59 -15.05 4.50 35.32
CA ASP A 59 -15.75 5.70 35.81
C ASP A 59 -15.39 6.94 34.96
N ILE A 60 -14.28 6.87 34.20
CA ILE A 60 -13.79 7.99 33.37
C ILE A 60 -13.63 7.64 31.89
N ALA A 61 -13.71 6.36 31.54
CA ALA A 61 -13.58 5.88 30.17
C ALA A 61 -14.93 5.42 29.62
N ASN A 62 -15.18 5.70 28.34
CA ASN A 62 -16.40 5.29 27.65
C ASN A 62 -16.17 3.93 26.92
N PRO A 63 -16.87 2.85 27.30
CA PRO A 63 -16.70 1.53 26.67
C PRO A 63 -17.10 1.51 25.19
N ASP A 64 -18.03 2.36 24.75
CA ASP A 64 -18.45 2.41 23.34
C ASP A 64 -17.34 2.99 22.46
N ILE A 65 -16.61 4.00 22.97
CA ILE A 65 -15.45 4.58 22.28
C ILE A 65 -14.29 3.56 22.22
N ILE A 66 -14.03 2.85 23.31
CA ILE A 66 -12.99 1.81 23.33
C ILE A 66 -13.33 0.70 22.33
N SER A 67 -14.59 0.25 22.31
CA SER A 67 -15.07 -0.73 21.35
C SER A 67 -14.93 -0.24 19.90
N LYS A 68 -15.31 1.03 19.60
CA LYS A 68 -15.13 1.65 18.28
C LYS A 68 -13.70 1.52 17.77
N TRP A 69 -12.70 1.87 18.59
CA TRP A 69 -11.29 1.86 18.15
C TRP A 69 -10.68 0.46 18.17
N LEU A 70 -11.07 -0.39 19.11
CA LEU A 70 -10.67 -1.80 19.13
C LEU A 70 -11.04 -2.52 17.82
N VAL A 71 -12.23 -2.25 17.29
CA VAL A 71 -12.65 -2.76 15.97
C VAL A 71 -11.63 -2.43 14.90
N GLN A 72 -11.10 -1.21 14.89
CA GLN A 72 -10.16 -0.77 13.86
C GLN A 72 -8.79 -1.44 13.98
N PHE A 73 -8.31 -1.70 15.21
CA PHE A 73 -7.09 -2.48 15.41
C PHE A 73 -7.23 -3.91 14.88
N ASP A 74 -8.38 -4.55 15.10
CA ASP A 74 -8.63 -5.91 14.62
C ASP A 74 -8.78 -6.01 13.12
N THR A 75 -9.53 -5.10 12.51
CA THR A 75 -9.75 -5.13 11.05
C THR A 75 -8.46 -4.90 10.31
N TYR A 76 -7.62 -3.98 10.79
CA TYR A 76 -6.37 -3.63 10.11
C TYR A 76 -5.25 -4.65 10.35
N TRP A 77 -5.09 -5.16 11.59
CA TRP A 77 -3.93 -5.99 11.93
C TRP A 77 -4.20 -7.48 12.08
N ASN A 78 -5.43 -7.86 12.43
CA ASN A 78 -5.82 -9.25 12.63
C ASN A 78 -6.56 -9.83 11.41
N GLY A 79 -6.79 -9.03 10.36
CA GLY A 79 -7.40 -9.48 9.10
C GLY A 79 -8.81 -10.07 9.27
N VAL A 80 -9.53 -9.68 10.31
CA VAL A 80 -10.85 -10.23 10.62
C VAL A 80 -11.88 -9.77 9.59
N LYS A 81 -12.73 -10.68 9.12
CA LYS A 81 -13.83 -10.37 8.20
C LYS A 81 -14.65 -9.19 8.73
N TRP A 82 -14.70 -8.14 7.92
CA TRP A 82 -15.38 -6.88 8.25
C TRP A 82 -16.81 -7.08 8.74
N THR A 83 -17.60 -7.88 8.03
CA THR A 83 -19.01 -8.17 8.33
C THR A 83 -19.20 -8.82 9.70
N ASP A 84 -18.35 -9.77 10.07
CA ASP A 84 -18.37 -10.43 11.38
C ASP A 84 -17.97 -9.46 12.50
N HIS A 85 -17.06 -8.51 12.22
CA HIS A 85 -16.64 -7.52 13.21
C HIS A 85 -17.68 -6.42 13.43
N VAL A 86 -18.26 -5.87 12.36
CA VAL A 86 -19.37 -4.91 12.44
C VAL A 86 -20.51 -5.49 13.26
N LYS A 87 -20.92 -6.73 12.97
CA LYS A 87 -21.96 -7.41 13.73
C LYS A 87 -21.61 -7.56 15.20
N ARG A 88 -20.37 -7.94 15.53
CA ARG A 88 -19.91 -8.01 16.94
C ARG A 88 -19.96 -6.66 17.63
N HIS A 89 -19.60 -5.58 16.95
CA HIS A 89 -19.70 -4.23 17.51
C HIS A 89 -21.15 -3.81 17.71
N GLU A 90 -22.03 -4.04 16.73
CA GLU A 90 -23.47 -3.77 16.84
C GLU A 90 -24.10 -4.56 18.00
N ASP A 91 -23.79 -5.86 18.11
CA ASP A 91 -24.22 -6.71 19.22
C ASP A 91 -23.70 -6.17 20.56
N PHE A 92 -22.43 -5.73 20.62
CA PHE A 92 -21.84 -5.13 21.81
C PHE A 92 -22.58 -3.85 22.24
N LEU A 93 -23.03 -3.01 21.30
CA LEU A 93 -23.76 -1.78 21.63
C LEU A 93 -25.08 -2.05 22.35
N THR A 94 -25.68 -3.24 22.18
CA THR A 94 -26.92 -3.65 22.86
C THR A 94 -26.73 -4.04 24.33
N PHE A 95 -25.49 -4.28 24.78
CA PHE A 95 -25.21 -4.69 26.15
C PHE A 95 -25.45 -3.54 27.13
N ASP A 96 -25.83 -3.88 28.36
CA ASP A 96 -25.83 -2.91 29.45
C ASP A 96 -24.39 -2.56 29.87
N TYR A 97 -24.24 -1.45 30.60
CA TYR A 97 -22.92 -0.92 30.93
C TYR A 97 -22.02 -1.92 31.67
N PRO A 98 -22.50 -2.69 32.68
CA PRO A 98 -21.69 -3.72 33.33
C PRO A 98 -21.20 -4.81 32.37
N LYS A 99 -22.07 -5.33 31.50
CA LYS A 99 -21.71 -6.37 30.54
C LYS A 99 -20.74 -5.86 29.47
N LYS A 100 -20.85 -4.58 29.06
CA LYS A 100 -19.87 -3.94 28.18
C LYS A 100 -18.46 -3.95 28.79
N ARG A 101 -18.33 -3.59 30.08
CA ARG A 101 -17.04 -3.61 30.80
C ARG A 101 -16.45 -5.01 30.84
N GLU A 102 -17.22 -6.00 31.31
CA GLU A 102 -16.78 -7.39 31.41
C GLU A 102 -16.35 -7.95 30.04
N SER A 103 -17.13 -7.67 29.00
CA SER A 103 -16.82 -8.11 27.64
C SER A 103 -15.50 -7.53 27.12
N LEU A 104 -15.23 -6.24 27.37
CA LEU A 104 -13.98 -5.60 26.94
C LEU A 104 -12.79 -6.13 27.75
N GLU A 105 -12.91 -6.22 29.08
CA GLU A 105 -11.84 -6.75 29.95
C GLU A 105 -11.37 -8.13 29.51
N LYS A 106 -12.33 -9.04 29.27
CA LYS A 106 -12.06 -10.40 28.79
C LYS A 106 -11.42 -10.43 27.40
N TYR A 107 -11.79 -9.48 26.54
CA TYR A 107 -11.23 -9.39 25.20
C TYR A 107 -9.78 -8.89 25.21
N PHE A 108 -9.46 -7.91 26.07
CA PHE A 108 -8.12 -7.33 26.19
C PHE A 108 -7.11 -8.22 26.90
N GLU A 109 -7.56 -9.17 27.73
CA GLU A 109 -6.69 -10.10 28.46
C GLU A 109 -5.71 -10.85 27.52
N PRO A 110 -6.16 -11.60 26.50
CA PRO A 110 -5.26 -12.27 25.55
C PRO A 110 -4.75 -11.35 24.43
N TYR A 111 -5.16 -10.07 24.37
CA TYR A 111 -4.89 -9.22 23.21
C TYR A 111 -3.40 -8.86 23.11
N ASN A 112 -2.85 -8.92 21.89
CA ASN A 112 -1.44 -8.60 21.67
C ASN A 112 -1.18 -7.11 21.94
N PHE A 113 -0.35 -6.84 22.95
CA PHE A 113 0.03 -5.47 23.33
C PHE A 113 0.68 -4.70 22.18
N MET A 114 1.57 -5.35 21.42
CA MET A 114 2.31 -4.71 20.34
C MET A 114 1.37 -4.13 19.28
N THR A 115 0.25 -4.78 18.99
CA THR A 115 -0.76 -4.29 18.04
C THR A 115 -1.28 -2.90 18.43
N LEU A 116 -1.50 -2.67 19.73
CA LEU A 116 -2.03 -1.41 20.25
C LEU A 116 -0.99 -0.28 20.29
N THR A 117 0.29 -0.62 20.35
CA THR A 117 1.38 0.38 20.29
C THR A 117 1.56 0.99 18.90
N ARG A 118 1.14 0.26 17.84
CA ARG A 118 1.39 0.65 16.45
C ARG A 118 0.78 1.99 16.07
N PHE A 119 -0.42 2.31 16.57
CA PHE A 119 -1.07 3.59 16.25
C PHE A 119 -0.22 4.79 16.69
N TYR A 120 0.23 4.79 17.95
CA TYR A 120 1.07 5.88 18.45
C TYR A 120 2.45 5.92 17.77
N LYS A 121 3.07 4.76 17.53
CA LYS A 121 4.32 4.68 16.77
C LYS A 121 4.15 5.28 15.37
N SER A 122 3.05 4.97 14.70
CA SER A 122 2.74 5.54 13.40
C SER A 122 2.52 7.05 13.46
N LEU A 123 1.82 7.57 14.48
CA LEU A 123 1.68 9.02 14.69
C LEU A 123 3.02 9.70 14.88
N LYS A 124 3.87 9.17 15.76
CA LYS A 124 5.19 9.70 16.05
C LYS A 124 6.05 9.73 14.79
N GLN A 125 6.15 8.61 14.09
CA GLN A 125 6.96 8.54 12.87
C GLN A 125 6.40 9.41 11.75
N SER A 126 5.08 9.55 11.66
CA SER A 126 4.46 10.42 10.64
C SER A 126 4.85 11.88 10.84
N VAL A 127 4.94 12.35 12.09
CA VAL A 127 5.45 13.70 12.41
C VAL A 127 6.91 13.85 11.98
N GLU A 128 7.77 12.89 12.31
CA GLU A 128 9.19 12.88 11.93
C GLU A 128 9.35 12.88 10.40
N ASN A 129 8.63 11.99 9.71
CA ASN A 129 8.65 11.89 8.26
C ASN A 129 8.18 13.19 7.59
N LEU A 130 7.07 13.78 8.04
CA LEU A 130 6.56 15.03 7.46
C LEU A 130 7.57 16.19 7.66
N GLU A 131 8.26 16.23 8.79
CA GLU A 131 9.32 17.19 9.08
C GLU A 131 10.56 17.01 8.18
N ASP A 132 10.95 15.77 7.91
CA ASP A 132 12.09 15.42 7.05
C ASP A 132 11.78 15.64 5.56
N LEU A 133 10.55 15.34 5.15
CA LEU A 133 10.14 15.42 3.75
C LEU A 133 9.98 16.85 3.27
N ARG A 134 9.50 17.76 4.13
CA ARG A 134 9.28 19.19 3.85
C ARG A 134 8.45 19.43 2.58
N VAL A 135 7.43 18.60 2.35
CA VAL A 135 6.51 18.75 1.21
C VAL A 135 5.60 19.96 1.46
N PRO A 136 5.25 20.76 0.42
CA PRO A 136 4.23 21.80 0.53
C PRO A 136 2.93 21.26 1.12
N ILE A 137 2.25 22.08 1.93
CA ILE A 137 0.98 21.68 2.55
C ILE A 137 -0.07 21.56 1.45
N SER A 138 -0.69 20.39 1.35
CA SER A 138 -1.77 20.13 0.40
C SER A 138 -2.80 19.17 1.00
N THR A 139 -4.04 19.28 0.54
CA THR A 139 -5.11 18.31 0.77
C THR A 139 -5.43 17.47 -0.47
N HIS A 140 -4.79 17.76 -1.60
CA HIS A 140 -5.04 17.11 -2.89
C HIS A 140 -3.83 17.21 -3.83
N ASN A 141 -3.35 16.09 -4.35
CA ASN A 141 -2.23 16.03 -5.28
C ASN A 141 -2.72 15.81 -6.72
N HIS A 142 -2.77 16.88 -7.51
CA HIS A 142 -3.31 16.83 -8.87
C HIS A 142 -2.62 15.83 -9.80
N PHE A 143 -1.30 15.67 -9.70
CA PHE A 143 -0.55 14.75 -10.55
C PHE A 143 -0.96 13.29 -10.32
N TYR A 144 -0.92 12.82 -9.07
CA TYR A 144 -1.26 11.43 -8.76
C TYR A 144 -2.75 11.14 -8.91
N HIS A 145 -3.62 12.13 -8.65
CA HIS A 145 -5.06 11.99 -8.92
C HIS A 145 -5.36 11.92 -10.43
N SER A 146 -4.64 12.66 -11.27
CA SER A 146 -4.81 12.58 -12.73
C SER A 146 -4.45 11.19 -13.27
N ILE A 147 -3.35 10.60 -12.80
CA ILE A 147 -2.97 9.22 -13.15
C ILE A 147 -4.04 8.23 -12.67
N PHE A 148 -4.54 8.40 -11.44
CA PHE A 148 -5.62 7.58 -10.91
C PHE A 148 -6.90 7.69 -11.75
N ASP A 149 -7.30 8.89 -12.16
CA ASP A 149 -8.47 9.13 -12.98
C ASP A 149 -8.35 8.47 -14.36
N GLU A 150 -7.19 8.59 -15.02
CA GLU A 150 -6.92 7.91 -16.31
C GLU A 150 -7.06 6.38 -16.18
N ILE A 151 -6.43 5.79 -15.17
CA ILE A 151 -6.46 4.34 -14.94
C ILE A 151 -7.88 3.87 -14.57
N ARG A 152 -8.59 4.66 -13.77
CA ARG A 152 -9.99 4.41 -13.40
C ARG A 152 -10.86 4.37 -14.65
N ASP A 153 -10.68 5.32 -15.56
CA ASP A 153 -11.48 5.43 -16.77
C ASP A 153 -11.19 4.30 -17.77
N ILE A 154 -9.92 3.87 -17.88
CA ILE A 154 -9.54 2.66 -18.61
C ILE A 154 -10.23 1.43 -18.02
N HIS A 155 -10.22 1.26 -16.68
CA HIS A 155 -10.85 0.14 -16.02
C HIS A 155 -12.37 0.11 -16.23
N ILE A 156 -13.03 1.27 -16.16
CA ILE A 156 -14.46 1.42 -16.48
C ILE A 156 -14.74 1.03 -17.93
N SER A 157 -13.91 1.48 -18.87
CA SER A 157 -14.01 1.12 -20.29
C SER A 157 -13.91 -0.39 -20.49
N GLN A 158 -12.92 -1.03 -19.86
CA GLN A 158 -12.69 -2.46 -19.92
C GLN A 158 -13.90 -3.27 -19.37
N ILE A 159 -14.48 -2.85 -18.24
CA ILE A 159 -15.70 -3.49 -17.70
C ILE A 159 -16.85 -3.39 -18.70
N ARG A 160 -17.04 -2.24 -19.35
CA ARG A 160 -18.12 -2.04 -20.32
C ARG A 160 -17.95 -2.91 -21.55
N SER A 161 -16.75 -2.90 -22.13
CA SER A 161 -16.46 -3.53 -23.43
C SER A 161 -16.27 -5.03 -23.34
N SER A 162 -15.60 -5.52 -22.29
CA SER A 162 -15.00 -6.85 -22.29
C SER A 162 -15.63 -7.80 -21.29
N SER A 163 -16.38 -7.30 -20.29
CA SER A 163 -17.08 -8.16 -19.34
C SER A 163 -18.32 -8.81 -19.96
N ASN A 164 -18.47 -10.11 -19.71
CA ASN A 164 -19.64 -10.89 -20.13
C ASN A 164 -20.82 -10.84 -19.13
N TYR A 165 -20.71 -10.04 -18.07
CA TYR A 165 -21.84 -9.76 -17.20
C TYR A 165 -22.96 -9.00 -17.94
N ASN A 166 -24.20 -9.10 -17.45
CA ASN A 166 -25.28 -8.29 -18.00
C ASN A 166 -25.10 -6.79 -17.63
N GLU A 167 -25.84 -5.91 -18.30
CA GLU A 167 -25.66 -4.46 -18.14
C GLU A 167 -25.91 -3.96 -16.71
N ASP A 168 -26.88 -4.54 -15.98
CA ASP A 168 -27.13 -4.17 -14.59
C ASP A 168 -25.92 -4.52 -13.70
N GLN A 169 -25.35 -5.71 -13.89
CA GLN A 169 -24.16 -6.15 -13.18
C GLN A 169 -22.92 -5.33 -13.53
N LYS A 170 -22.72 -5.01 -14.82
CA LYS A 170 -21.66 -4.09 -15.27
C LYS A 170 -21.79 -2.72 -14.62
N ASN A 171 -23.00 -2.17 -14.56
CA ASN A 171 -23.24 -0.88 -13.90
C ASN A 171 -22.88 -0.93 -12.41
N VAL A 172 -23.20 -2.01 -11.69
CA VAL A 172 -22.77 -2.19 -10.29
C VAL A 172 -21.24 -2.20 -10.17
N LEU A 173 -20.53 -2.89 -11.06
CA LEU A 173 -19.05 -2.89 -11.08
C LEU A 173 -18.50 -1.49 -11.34
N ILE A 174 -19.04 -0.80 -12.35
CA ILE A 174 -18.60 0.54 -12.74
C ILE A 174 -18.89 1.56 -11.63
N ASP A 175 -20.06 1.52 -11.01
CA ASP A 175 -20.43 2.46 -9.96
C ASP A 175 -19.53 2.30 -8.74
N ARG A 176 -19.09 1.09 -8.43
CA ARG A 176 -18.07 0.86 -7.39
C ARG A 176 -16.76 1.57 -7.71
N VAL A 177 -16.28 1.45 -8.95
CA VAL A 177 -15.03 2.06 -9.41
C VAL A 177 -15.14 3.59 -9.47
N LYS A 178 -16.26 4.13 -9.98
CA LYS A 178 -16.52 5.58 -10.06
C LYS A 178 -16.54 6.26 -8.71
N ASN A 179 -17.03 5.57 -7.68
CA ASN A 179 -17.14 6.12 -6.35
C ASN A 179 -15.85 6.01 -5.53
N LEU A 180 -14.80 5.37 -6.06
CA LEU A 180 -13.52 5.26 -5.36
C LEU A 180 -12.95 6.64 -5.02
N LYS A 181 -12.43 6.75 -3.80
CA LYS A 181 -11.73 7.91 -3.27
C LYS A 181 -10.34 7.47 -2.84
N ILE A 182 -9.32 8.11 -3.38
CA ILE A 182 -7.93 7.80 -3.08
C ILE A 182 -7.28 8.92 -2.24
N ILE A 183 -6.41 8.53 -1.31
CA ILE A 183 -5.48 9.43 -0.61
C ILE A 183 -4.04 8.99 -0.90
N PHE A 184 -3.15 9.97 -1.08
CA PHE A 184 -1.70 9.73 -1.22
C PHE A 184 -0.98 10.17 0.07
N PRO A 185 -0.62 9.25 0.98
CA PRO A 185 -0.04 9.60 2.27
C PRO A 185 1.19 10.51 2.18
N TYR A 186 1.28 11.47 3.10
CA TYR A 186 2.32 12.52 3.18
C TYR A 186 2.35 13.54 2.03
N LEU A 187 1.71 13.26 0.90
CA LEU A 187 1.49 14.24 -0.17
C LEU A 187 0.18 15.01 0.01
N GLU A 188 -0.77 14.43 0.73
CA GLU A 188 -2.06 15.01 1.03
C GLU A 188 -2.34 14.94 2.52
N TYR A 189 -3.12 15.90 3.01
CA TYR A 189 -3.42 16.07 4.42
C TYR A 189 -2.12 16.06 5.25
N ASN A 190 -1.10 16.76 4.76
CA ASN A 190 0.28 16.68 5.23
C ASN A 190 0.71 17.87 6.12
N ASN A 191 -0.24 18.66 6.62
CA ASN A 191 0.06 19.76 7.54
C ASN A 191 0.65 19.25 8.86
N LEU A 192 1.97 19.41 9.00
CA LEU A 192 2.74 18.97 10.17
C LEU A 192 2.18 19.50 11.49
N THR A 193 1.61 20.70 11.51
CA THR A 193 1.00 21.28 12.73
C THR A 193 -0.17 20.43 13.22
N VAL A 194 -1.03 19.98 12.31
CA VAL A 194 -2.19 19.13 12.65
C VAL A 194 -1.73 17.76 13.16
N TRP A 195 -0.72 17.17 12.53
CA TRP A 195 -0.14 15.89 12.99
C TRP A 195 0.50 16.01 14.37
N ARG A 196 1.21 17.11 14.65
CA ARG A 196 1.76 17.41 15.98
C ARG A 196 0.66 17.63 17.02
N GLU A 197 -0.42 18.31 16.67
CA GLU A 197 -1.58 18.51 17.54
C GLU A 197 -2.24 17.17 17.89
N ALA A 198 -2.48 16.32 16.89
CA ALA A 198 -3.07 15.00 17.09
C ALA A 198 -2.18 14.07 17.94
N LYS A 199 -0.87 14.03 17.67
CA LYS A 199 0.11 13.32 18.52
C LYS A 199 0.05 13.81 19.96
N THR A 200 0.06 15.12 20.16
CA THR A 200 -0.03 15.74 21.49
C THR A 200 -1.36 15.42 22.19
N ALA A 201 -2.47 15.37 21.47
CA ALA A 201 -3.78 15.02 22.02
C ALA A 201 -3.82 13.56 22.51
N TYR A 202 -3.22 12.64 21.76
CA TYR A 202 -3.02 11.26 22.19
C TYR A 202 -2.20 11.18 23.48
N GLU A 203 -1.03 11.82 23.50
CA GLU A 203 -0.11 11.83 24.65
C GLU A 203 -0.77 12.38 25.92
N LYS A 204 -1.45 13.52 25.79
CA LYS A 204 -2.15 14.16 26.91
C LYS A 204 -3.22 13.25 27.50
N GLU A 205 -4.03 12.61 26.66
CA GLU A 205 -5.07 11.70 27.13
C GLU A 205 -4.47 10.43 27.76
N TYR A 206 -3.46 9.85 27.13
CA TYR A 206 -2.73 8.71 27.68
C TYR A 206 -2.20 9.03 29.09
N TYR A 207 -1.45 10.12 29.27
CA TYR A 207 -0.90 10.48 30.57
C TYR A 207 -1.95 10.93 31.58
N ARG A 208 -3.02 11.60 31.15
CA ARG A 208 -4.16 11.94 32.02
C ARG A 208 -4.79 10.67 32.59
N LEU A 209 -5.07 9.68 31.75
CA LEU A 209 -5.61 8.38 32.17
C LEU A 209 -4.61 7.62 33.05
N LYS A 210 -3.34 7.51 32.62
CA LYS A 210 -2.28 6.79 33.35
C LYS A 210 -2.05 7.36 34.75
N THR A 211 -2.16 8.68 34.92
CA THR A 211 -1.98 9.35 36.22
C THR A 211 -3.24 9.36 37.08
N THR A 212 -4.43 9.29 36.49
CA THR A 212 -5.71 9.37 37.23
C THR A 212 -6.23 8.00 37.65
N VAL A 213 -5.99 6.95 36.85
CA VAL A 213 -6.53 5.61 37.08
C VAL A 213 -5.77 4.91 38.22
N ASP A 214 -6.52 4.43 39.22
CA ASP A 214 -6.08 3.44 40.21
C ASP A 214 -7.08 2.28 40.19
N GLU A 215 -6.91 1.36 39.25
CA GLU A 215 -7.76 0.18 39.11
C GLU A 215 -7.09 -1.04 39.73
N LYS A 216 -7.82 -1.70 40.63
CA LYS A 216 -7.32 -2.84 41.44
C LYS A 216 -7.96 -4.17 41.04
N ASN A 217 -9.08 -4.12 40.33
CA ASN A 217 -9.86 -5.30 39.97
C ASN A 217 -9.53 -5.82 38.57
N ILE A 218 -8.84 -5.02 37.75
CA ILE A 218 -8.41 -5.37 36.40
C ILE A 218 -6.89 -5.52 36.42
N PRO A 219 -6.30 -6.56 35.79
CA PRO A 219 -4.86 -6.69 35.69
C PRO A 219 -4.21 -5.43 35.10
N ALA A 220 -3.09 -4.98 35.66
CA ALA A 220 -2.44 -3.73 35.24
C ALA A 220 -2.09 -3.68 33.75
N GLU A 221 -1.75 -4.82 33.16
CA GLU A 221 -1.50 -4.95 31.72
C GLU A 221 -2.77 -4.70 30.88
N VAL A 222 -3.91 -5.23 31.32
CA VAL A 222 -5.21 -5.01 30.66
C VAL A 222 -5.63 -3.55 30.79
N VAL A 223 -5.40 -2.93 31.95
CA VAL A 223 -5.64 -1.48 32.16
C VAL A 223 -4.78 -0.65 31.20
N GLU A 224 -3.50 -1.00 31.01
CA GLU A 224 -2.63 -0.30 30.07
C GLU A 224 -3.14 -0.42 28.62
N LYS A 225 -3.56 -1.61 28.19
CA LYS A 225 -4.15 -1.82 26.86
C LYS A 225 -5.39 -0.95 26.65
N LEU A 226 -6.29 -0.94 27.64
CA LEU A 226 -7.51 -0.12 27.63
C LEU A 226 -7.20 1.38 27.56
N ILE A 227 -6.22 1.87 28.33
CA ILE A 227 -5.77 3.27 28.30
C ILE A 227 -5.25 3.65 26.92
N ARG A 228 -4.42 2.81 26.29
CA ARG A 228 -3.86 3.07 24.96
C ARG A 228 -4.92 3.16 23.87
N VAL A 229 -5.96 2.33 23.94
CA VAL A 229 -7.09 2.39 23.00
C VAL A 229 -7.96 3.62 23.27
N ALA A 230 -8.22 3.96 24.53
CA ALA A 230 -8.98 5.16 24.87
C ALA A 230 -8.28 6.45 24.37
N ALA A 231 -6.95 6.50 24.47
CA ALA A 231 -6.14 7.64 24.03
C ALA A 231 -6.16 7.90 22.51
N VAL A 232 -6.61 6.94 21.69
CA VAL A 232 -6.80 7.14 20.24
C VAL A 232 -7.83 8.23 19.95
N ASN A 233 -8.90 8.30 20.75
CA ASN A 233 -10.07 9.11 20.40
C ASN A 233 -9.77 10.60 20.20
N PRO A 234 -9.05 11.30 21.10
CA PRO A 234 -8.77 12.72 20.91
C PRO A 234 -7.91 13.04 19.69
N ALA A 235 -6.94 12.18 19.35
CA ALA A 235 -6.17 12.33 18.11
C ALA A 235 -7.06 12.17 16.88
N MET A 236 -7.93 11.17 16.90
CA MET A 236 -8.87 10.92 15.81
C MET A 236 -9.91 12.02 15.67
N GLU A 237 -10.39 12.65 16.74
CA GLU A 237 -11.30 13.82 16.64
C GLU A 237 -10.67 15.01 15.90
N ILE A 238 -9.34 15.15 15.94
CA ILE A 238 -8.60 16.15 15.17
C ILE A 238 -8.54 15.73 13.70
N PHE A 239 -8.12 14.49 13.42
CA PHE A 239 -8.05 13.99 12.04
C PHE A 239 -9.41 13.89 11.36
N GLU A 240 -10.48 13.52 12.06
CA GLU A 240 -11.85 13.46 11.51
C GLU A 240 -12.34 14.85 11.06
N LYS A 241 -11.87 15.93 11.70
CA LYS A 241 -12.17 17.31 11.28
C LYS A 241 -11.29 17.78 10.11
N TYR A 242 -10.05 17.32 10.08
CA TYR A 242 -9.06 17.73 9.08
C TYR A 242 -9.21 16.95 7.76
N ILE A 243 -9.52 15.65 7.84
CA ILE A 243 -9.66 14.72 6.71
C ILE A 243 -11.15 14.39 6.53
N SER A 244 -11.94 15.39 6.14
CA SER A 244 -13.42 15.30 6.10
C SER A 244 -13.98 14.48 4.93
N THR A 245 -13.16 14.20 3.91
CA THR A 245 -13.59 13.52 2.68
C THR A 245 -13.79 12.00 2.89
N PHE A 246 -13.19 11.45 3.94
CA PHE A 246 -13.12 10.03 4.24
C PHE A 246 -13.83 9.67 5.55
N THR A 247 -14.17 8.39 5.73
CA THR A 247 -14.76 7.92 6.99
C THR A 247 -13.72 7.94 8.11
N SER A 248 -14.15 8.15 9.35
CA SER A 248 -13.29 8.08 10.54
C SER A 248 -12.46 6.79 10.64
N ARG A 249 -13.04 5.69 10.18
CA ARG A 249 -12.44 4.35 10.16
C ARG A 249 -11.30 4.27 9.15
N PHE A 250 -11.55 4.75 7.93
CA PHE A 250 -10.50 4.86 6.92
C PHE A 250 -9.36 5.74 7.40
N VAL A 251 -9.68 6.90 7.99
CA VAL A 251 -8.68 7.84 8.52
C VAL A 251 -7.80 7.18 9.59
N PHE A 252 -8.36 6.34 10.47
CA PHE A 252 -7.57 5.60 11.46
C PHE A 252 -6.58 4.64 10.79
N GLN A 253 -7.03 3.89 9.78
CA GLN A 253 -6.15 2.97 9.05
C GLN A 253 -5.09 3.74 8.25
N HIS A 254 -5.46 4.85 7.62
CA HIS A 254 -4.53 5.72 6.91
C HIS A 254 -3.40 6.21 7.83
N VAL A 255 -3.74 6.74 9.01
CA VAL A 255 -2.76 7.16 10.02
C VAL A 255 -1.89 5.99 10.47
N SER A 256 -2.48 4.82 10.69
CA SER A 256 -1.75 3.61 11.11
C SER A 256 -0.81 3.08 10.03
N ALA A 257 -1.22 3.15 8.76
CA ALA A 257 -0.55 2.60 7.59
C ALA A 257 0.55 3.51 7.03
N ALA A 258 0.38 4.83 7.12
CA ALA A 258 1.29 5.81 6.54
C ALA A 258 2.75 5.60 7.00
N ALA A 259 2.94 5.27 8.28
CA ALA A 259 4.26 5.00 8.82
C ALA A 259 4.77 3.57 8.55
N ALA A 260 3.86 2.63 8.30
CA ALA A 260 4.20 1.27 7.87
C ALA A 260 4.44 1.17 6.35
N MET A 261 4.29 2.29 5.62
CA MET A 261 4.40 2.37 4.17
C MET A 261 3.49 1.39 3.43
N LEU A 262 2.32 1.12 4.00
CA LEU A 262 1.36 0.17 3.46
C LEU A 262 0.32 0.91 2.60
N SER A 263 0.21 0.47 1.36
CA SER A 263 -0.95 0.76 0.52
C SER A 263 -2.06 -0.22 0.88
N PHE A 264 -3.30 0.22 0.80
CA PHE A 264 -4.46 -0.62 1.10
C PHE A 264 -5.75 -0.03 0.53
N ASN A 265 -6.69 -0.90 0.19
CA ASN A 265 -8.10 -0.59 0.06
C ASN A 265 -8.82 -0.97 1.37
N TYR A 266 -9.65 -0.06 1.90
CA TYR A 266 -10.40 -0.37 3.11
C TYR A 266 -11.57 -1.30 2.78
N GLN A 267 -11.53 -2.50 3.35
CA GLN A 267 -12.48 -3.58 3.08
C GLN A 267 -13.93 -3.09 3.05
N ASN A 268 -14.61 -3.36 1.94
CA ASN A 268 -16.02 -3.03 1.69
C ASN A 268 -16.34 -1.52 1.72
N GLU A 269 -15.34 -0.65 1.65
CA GLU A 269 -15.51 0.79 1.45
C GLU A 269 -14.94 1.23 0.09
N ILE A 270 -15.24 2.46 -0.29
CA ILE A 270 -14.77 3.09 -1.53
C ILE A 270 -13.41 3.79 -1.35
N HIS A 271 -12.71 3.54 -0.24
CA HIS A 271 -11.54 4.32 0.15
C HIS A 271 -10.23 3.55 -0.08
N ILE A 272 -9.28 4.20 -0.75
CA ILE A 272 -7.97 3.65 -1.11
C ILE A 272 -6.87 4.56 -0.57
N SER A 273 -5.79 3.98 -0.06
CA SER A 273 -4.56 4.68 0.29
C SER A 273 -3.41 4.07 -0.51
N VAL A 274 -2.72 4.87 -1.34
CA VAL A 274 -1.56 4.40 -2.11
C VAL A 274 -0.31 5.17 -1.70
N PHE A 275 0.68 4.45 -1.21
CA PHE A 275 1.93 5.02 -0.74
C PHE A 275 2.91 5.26 -1.89
N THR A 276 3.42 6.49 -2.01
CA THR A 276 4.20 6.96 -3.17
C THR A 276 5.64 7.39 -2.84
N MET A 277 6.03 7.45 -1.55
CA MET A 277 7.29 8.10 -1.11
C MET A 277 8.56 7.25 -1.32
N PHE A 278 8.77 6.78 -2.56
CA PHE A 278 10.06 6.31 -3.04
C PHE A 278 10.99 7.50 -3.29
N ASN A 279 12.31 7.34 -3.22
CA ASN A 279 13.25 8.43 -3.47
C ASN A 279 13.45 8.67 -4.99
N PRO A 280 12.80 9.67 -5.63
CA PRO A 280 12.87 9.82 -7.08
C PRO A 280 14.25 10.31 -7.56
N VAL A 281 15.09 10.87 -6.68
CA VAL A 281 16.40 11.45 -7.05
C VAL A 281 17.32 10.40 -7.69
N ALA A 282 17.18 9.13 -7.29
CA ALA A 282 18.00 8.04 -7.82
C ALA A 282 17.54 7.54 -9.20
N ASP A 283 16.22 7.36 -9.40
CA ASP A 283 15.62 6.93 -10.68
C ASP A 283 14.10 7.21 -10.68
N PRO A 284 13.65 8.35 -11.24
CA PRO A 284 12.24 8.75 -11.24
C PRO A 284 11.32 7.74 -11.95
N GLN A 285 11.81 7.10 -13.01
CA GLN A 285 11.02 6.15 -13.80
C GLN A 285 10.72 4.88 -13.01
N ALA A 286 11.69 4.37 -12.25
CA ALA A 286 11.46 3.23 -11.39
C ALA A 286 10.47 3.56 -10.25
N VAL A 287 10.50 4.78 -9.69
CA VAL A 287 9.48 5.22 -8.72
C VAL A 287 8.09 5.20 -9.33
N TYR A 288 7.94 5.79 -10.51
CA TYR A 288 6.67 5.82 -11.24
C TYR A 288 6.14 4.39 -11.51
N ASN A 289 6.99 3.50 -12.01
CA ASN A 289 6.61 2.11 -12.31
C ASN A 289 6.19 1.32 -11.06
N GLN A 290 6.88 1.52 -9.93
CA GLN A 290 6.55 0.88 -8.66
C GLN A 290 5.24 1.39 -8.05
N PHE A 291 4.98 2.69 -8.19
CA PHE A 291 3.71 3.30 -7.81
C PHE A 291 2.56 2.74 -8.66
N LEU A 292 2.75 2.72 -9.98
CA LEU A 292 1.71 2.38 -10.94
C LEU A 292 1.13 0.98 -10.70
N TYR A 293 1.98 -0.02 -10.47
CA TYR A 293 1.50 -1.37 -10.21
C TYR A 293 0.69 -1.45 -8.92
N VAL A 294 1.14 -0.79 -7.84
CA VAL A 294 0.40 -0.78 -6.57
C VAL A 294 -0.91 -0.02 -6.69
N LEU A 295 -0.94 1.12 -7.38
CA LEU A 295 -2.19 1.83 -7.66
C LEU A 295 -3.21 0.92 -8.36
N CYS A 296 -2.77 0.26 -9.44
CA CYS A 296 -3.64 -0.65 -10.17
C CYS A 296 -4.09 -1.84 -9.31
N HIS A 297 -3.22 -2.40 -8.47
CA HIS A 297 -3.56 -3.47 -7.52
C HIS A 297 -4.63 -3.02 -6.53
N GLU A 298 -4.43 -1.89 -5.84
CA GLU A 298 -5.37 -1.42 -4.80
C GLU A 298 -6.74 -1.05 -5.37
N LEU A 299 -6.78 -0.58 -6.62
CA LEU A 299 -8.03 -0.30 -7.34
C LEU A 299 -8.87 -1.58 -7.52
N GLN A 300 -8.23 -2.74 -7.70
CA GLN A 300 -8.91 -4.00 -7.93
C GLN A 300 -9.61 -4.56 -6.69
N HIS A 301 -9.21 -4.17 -5.48
CA HIS A 301 -9.85 -4.63 -4.24
C HIS A 301 -11.31 -4.19 -4.08
N VAL A 302 -11.77 -3.20 -4.86
CA VAL A 302 -13.20 -2.86 -4.95
C VAL A 302 -14.05 -4.00 -5.54
N HIS A 303 -13.40 -4.92 -6.26
CA HIS A 303 -13.99 -6.14 -6.80
C HIS A 303 -13.48 -7.39 -6.07
N TYR A 304 -12.16 -7.44 -5.80
CA TYR A 304 -11.46 -8.56 -5.19
C TYR A 304 -11.21 -8.33 -3.71
N ASN A 305 -12.28 -8.40 -2.94
CA ASN A 305 -12.24 -8.29 -1.49
C ASN A 305 -12.39 -9.68 -0.83
N VAL A 306 -12.20 -9.72 0.49
CA VAL A 306 -12.41 -10.92 1.33
C VAL A 306 -13.85 -11.44 1.22
N ASP A 307 -14.83 -10.52 1.13
CA ASP A 307 -16.23 -10.86 0.94
C ASP A 307 -16.54 -10.95 -0.57
N PRO A 308 -17.25 -11.99 -1.03
CA PRO A 308 -17.59 -12.13 -2.45
C PRO A 308 -18.50 -11.00 -2.91
N PRO A 309 -18.40 -10.55 -4.17
CA PRO A 309 -19.31 -9.57 -4.72
C PRO A 309 -20.72 -10.17 -4.88
N PRO A 310 -21.77 -9.34 -4.99
CA PRO A 310 -23.17 -9.78 -5.05
C PRO A 310 -23.57 -10.41 -6.40
N PHE A 311 -22.62 -10.93 -7.16
CA PHE A 311 -22.83 -11.54 -8.46
C PHE A 311 -23.04 -13.06 -8.36
N GLU A 312 -23.24 -13.70 -9.52
CA GLU A 312 -23.40 -15.14 -9.61
C GLU A 312 -22.20 -15.87 -8.98
N LEU A 313 -22.48 -16.61 -7.90
CA LEU A 313 -21.45 -17.29 -7.12
C LEU A 313 -20.63 -18.27 -7.97
N SER A 314 -21.24 -18.91 -8.98
CA SER A 314 -20.54 -19.82 -9.88
C SER A 314 -19.44 -19.15 -10.70
N THR A 315 -19.68 -17.94 -11.20
CA THR A 315 -18.71 -17.18 -12.01
C THR A 315 -17.56 -16.73 -11.12
N TRP A 316 -17.88 -16.19 -9.94
CA TRP A 316 -16.89 -15.78 -8.95
C TRP A 316 -15.99 -16.94 -8.48
N GLU A 317 -16.59 -18.08 -8.11
CA GLU A 317 -15.81 -19.25 -7.69
C GLU A 317 -14.98 -19.81 -8.83
N SER A 318 -15.46 -19.74 -10.08
CA SER A 318 -14.67 -20.13 -11.25
C SER A 318 -13.45 -19.22 -11.46
N GLU A 319 -13.59 -17.90 -11.34
CA GLU A 319 -12.47 -16.95 -11.43
C GLU A 319 -11.43 -17.23 -10.35
N LYS A 320 -11.90 -17.36 -9.11
CA LYS A 320 -11.07 -17.66 -7.95
C LYS A 320 -10.36 -19.00 -8.09
N GLN A 321 -11.06 -20.04 -8.56
CA GLN A 321 -10.48 -21.36 -8.74
C GLN A 321 -9.35 -21.33 -9.76
N CYS A 322 -9.48 -20.57 -10.86
CA CYS A 322 -8.39 -20.40 -11.82
C CYS A 322 -7.13 -19.85 -11.15
N VAL A 323 -7.25 -18.79 -10.33
CA VAL A 323 -6.10 -18.22 -9.62
C VAL A 323 -5.52 -19.20 -8.61
N VAL A 324 -6.36 -19.91 -7.85
CA VAL A 324 -5.93 -20.94 -6.90
C VAL A 324 -5.18 -22.08 -7.59
N ASP A 325 -5.66 -22.56 -8.73
CA ASP A 325 -4.99 -23.61 -9.51
C ASP A 325 -3.60 -23.16 -9.98
N ARG A 326 -3.45 -21.88 -10.35
CA ARG A 326 -2.16 -21.28 -10.72
C ARG A 326 -1.24 -21.14 -9.52
N LEU A 327 -1.73 -20.68 -8.38
CA LEU A 327 -0.96 -20.62 -7.12
C LEU A 327 -0.45 -22.01 -6.76
N ASP A 328 -1.32 -23.01 -6.85
CA ASP A 328 -1.00 -24.40 -6.57
C ASP A 328 0.05 -24.98 -7.49
N TYR A 329 0.05 -24.59 -8.77
CA TYR A 329 1.06 -24.96 -9.74
C TYR A 329 2.44 -24.36 -9.41
N TYR A 330 2.51 -23.10 -9.02
CA TYR A 330 3.79 -22.45 -8.69
C TYR A 330 4.33 -22.80 -7.31
N ALA A 331 3.45 -23.14 -6.37
CA ALA A 331 3.80 -23.51 -4.99
C ALA A 331 4.44 -24.90 -4.85
N ASN A 332 4.66 -25.65 -5.93
CA ASN A 332 5.18 -27.03 -5.88
C ASN A 332 6.49 -27.18 -5.07
N ALA A 333 7.38 -26.19 -5.10
CA ALA A 333 8.60 -26.19 -4.27
C ALA A 333 8.32 -26.04 -2.76
N TYR A 334 7.27 -25.29 -2.40
CA TYR A 334 6.83 -25.10 -1.02
C TYR A 334 6.05 -26.30 -0.49
N LYS A 335 5.19 -26.91 -1.33
CA LYS A 335 4.41 -28.11 -1.01
C LYS A 335 5.29 -29.32 -0.65
N ALA A 336 6.50 -29.39 -1.22
CA ALA A 336 7.46 -30.44 -0.88
C ALA A 336 7.97 -30.34 0.58
N ASN A 337 7.93 -29.14 1.17
CA ASN A 337 8.45 -28.86 2.51
C ASN A 337 7.36 -28.50 3.54
N SER A 338 6.12 -28.26 3.11
CA SER A 338 4.97 -27.95 3.97
C SER A 338 3.71 -28.68 3.51
N THR A 339 3.15 -29.51 4.39
CA THR A 339 1.92 -30.29 4.13
C THR A 339 0.63 -29.48 4.30
N GLU A 340 0.71 -28.22 4.74
CA GLU A 340 -0.46 -27.38 5.09
C GLU A 340 -0.75 -26.27 4.06
N TRP A 341 -0.05 -26.25 2.92
CA TRP A 341 -0.32 -25.28 1.86
C TRP A 341 -1.70 -25.50 1.24
N THR A 342 -2.59 -24.52 1.37
CA THR A 342 -3.94 -24.56 0.77
C THR A 342 -4.15 -23.54 -0.35
N GLY A 343 -3.24 -22.57 -0.57
CA GLY A 343 -3.30 -21.53 -1.64
C GLY A 343 -4.50 -20.58 -1.61
N ALA A 344 -5.59 -20.99 -0.99
CA ALA A 344 -6.90 -20.37 -0.95
C ALA A 344 -7.06 -19.16 -0.01
N PRO A 345 -6.38 -19.08 1.16
CA PRO A 345 -6.67 -18.03 2.14
C PRO A 345 -6.43 -16.60 1.64
N PHE A 346 -5.48 -16.41 0.72
CA PHE A 346 -5.08 -15.09 0.17
C PHE A 346 -5.39 -14.93 -1.32
N SER A 347 -6.22 -15.79 -1.90
CA SER A 347 -6.54 -15.77 -3.34
C SER A 347 -7.17 -14.46 -3.85
N TYR A 348 -7.73 -13.63 -2.96
CA TYR A 348 -8.24 -12.30 -3.31
C TYR A 348 -7.11 -11.29 -3.60
N GLU A 349 -5.99 -11.36 -2.85
CA GLU A 349 -4.78 -10.58 -3.11
C GLU A 349 -4.15 -10.96 -4.46
N ASP A 350 -4.12 -12.26 -4.77
CA ASP A 350 -3.58 -12.74 -6.04
C ASP A 350 -4.49 -12.43 -7.23
N SER A 351 -5.81 -12.44 -7.03
CA SER A 351 -6.76 -11.94 -8.03
C SER A 351 -6.56 -10.44 -8.31
N ALA A 352 -6.31 -9.64 -7.26
CA ALA A 352 -5.96 -8.23 -7.40
C ALA A 352 -4.60 -8.04 -8.10
N ASN A 353 -3.60 -8.89 -7.82
CA ASN A 353 -2.31 -8.88 -8.52
C ASN A 353 -2.45 -9.17 -10.02
N VAL A 354 -3.20 -10.21 -10.39
CA VAL A 354 -3.44 -10.58 -11.81
C VAL A 354 -4.18 -9.46 -12.53
N SER A 355 -5.28 -8.98 -11.96
CA SER A 355 -6.13 -7.96 -12.59
C SER A 355 -5.47 -6.59 -12.61
N GLY A 356 -4.77 -6.22 -11.54
CA GLY A 356 -4.06 -4.95 -11.42
C GLY A 356 -2.87 -4.87 -12.38
N LEU A 357 -2.14 -5.96 -12.56
CA LEU A 357 -1.05 -6.01 -13.53
C LEU A 357 -1.57 -5.86 -14.96
N ARG A 358 -2.72 -6.48 -15.29
CA ARG A 358 -3.37 -6.31 -16.59
C ARG A 358 -3.85 -4.87 -16.82
N LEU A 359 -4.45 -4.24 -15.81
CA LEU A 359 -4.87 -2.85 -15.90
C LEU A 359 -3.67 -1.91 -16.11
N MET A 360 -2.57 -2.15 -15.38
CA MET A 360 -1.30 -1.44 -15.62
C MET A 360 -0.82 -1.61 -17.07
N LEU A 361 -0.89 -2.82 -17.62
CA LEU A 361 -0.48 -3.07 -19.00
C LEU A 361 -1.35 -2.37 -20.02
N LEU A 362 -2.67 -2.30 -19.83
CA LEU A 362 -3.55 -1.54 -20.72
C LEU A 362 -3.14 -0.07 -20.74
N TYR A 363 -2.90 0.51 -19.56
CA TYR A 363 -2.46 1.89 -19.43
C TYR A 363 -1.10 2.14 -20.11
N ILE A 364 -0.11 1.26 -19.93
CA ILE A 364 1.20 1.41 -20.59
C ILE A 364 1.09 1.19 -22.09
N ALA A 365 0.35 0.16 -22.54
CA ALA A 365 0.20 -0.20 -23.94
C ALA A 365 -0.44 0.92 -24.76
N GLN A 366 -1.33 1.71 -24.15
CA GLN A 366 -1.89 2.90 -24.77
C GLN A 366 -0.85 4.01 -24.93
N ARG A 367 0.21 4.07 -24.11
CA ARG A 367 1.15 5.20 -24.06
C ARG A 367 2.48 4.95 -24.77
N THR A 368 2.72 3.74 -25.30
CA THR A 368 3.98 3.41 -25.97
C THR A 368 3.79 2.63 -27.25
N SER A 369 4.66 2.90 -28.23
CA SER A 369 4.83 2.10 -29.44
C SER A 369 5.94 1.04 -29.32
N ASP A 370 6.68 1.00 -28.19
CA ASP A 370 7.81 0.10 -27.99
C ASP A 370 7.49 -1.02 -26.99
N SER A 371 7.45 -2.26 -27.48
CA SER A 371 7.27 -3.45 -26.66
C SER A 371 8.35 -3.65 -25.58
N ASN A 372 9.56 -3.11 -25.79
CA ASN A 372 10.61 -3.16 -24.77
C ASN A 372 10.29 -2.25 -23.59
N GLU A 373 9.61 -1.13 -23.79
CA GLU A 373 9.18 -0.25 -22.70
C GLU A 373 8.14 -0.93 -21.80
N ILE A 374 7.22 -1.70 -22.40
CA ILE A 374 6.27 -2.55 -21.66
C ILE A 374 7.04 -3.57 -20.82
N ARG A 375 8.01 -4.28 -21.43
CA ARG A 375 8.83 -5.28 -20.74
C ARG A 375 9.59 -4.66 -19.56
N ASP A 376 10.33 -3.58 -19.82
CA ASP A 376 11.19 -2.93 -18.83
C ASP A 376 10.35 -2.33 -17.68
N THR A 377 9.15 -1.83 -17.98
CA THR A 377 8.22 -1.35 -16.95
C THR A 377 7.76 -2.48 -16.05
N VAL A 378 7.32 -3.61 -16.60
CA VAL A 378 6.90 -4.79 -15.81
C VAL A 378 8.04 -5.27 -14.92
N GLU A 379 9.25 -5.38 -15.45
CA GLU A 379 10.43 -5.81 -14.67
C GLU A 379 10.74 -4.83 -13.52
N ARG A 380 10.67 -3.51 -13.75
CA ARG A 380 10.91 -2.49 -12.72
C ARG A 380 9.81 -2.46 -11.66
N SER A 381 8.54 -2.57 -12.06
CA SER A 381 7.39 -2.61 -11.16
C SER A 381 7.46 -3.82 -10.22
N VAL A 382 7.79 -5.00 -10.76
CA VAL A 382 7.88 -6.24 -10.00
C VAL A 382 9.18 -6.34 -9.19
N GLY A 383 10.29 -5.79 -9.70
CA GLY A 383 11.61 -5.88 -9.07
C GLY A 383 11.68 -5.31 -7.65
N ARG A 384 10.74 -4.42 -7.29
CA ARG A 384 10.56 -3.92 -5.91
C ARG A 384 10.25 -5.02 -4.89
N PHE A 385 9.56 -6.08 -5.31
CA PHE A 385 9.14 -7.16 -4.42
C PHE A 385 10.21 -8.24 -4.25
N CYS A 386 11.37 -8.06 -4.87
CA CYS A 386 12.50 -8.97 -4.75
C CYS A 386 13.07 -9.00 -3.33
N THR A 387 12.83 -10.11 -2.65
CA THR A 387 13.35 -10.42 -1.31
C THR A 387 13.86 -11.86 -1.23
N LYS A 388 14.87 -12.08 -0.38
CA LYS A 388 15.32 -13.43 -0.01
C LYS A 388 14.32 -14.13 0.91
N LYS A 389 13.57 -13.38 1.73
CA LYS A 389 12.53 -13.91 2.62
C LYS A 389 11.18 -13.86 1.91
N ARG A 390 10.89 -14.94 1.18
CA ARG A 390 9.73 -15.02 0.28
C ARG A 390 8.41 -15.19 1.01
N GLU A 391 8.44 -15.83 2.17
CA GLU A 391 7.25 -16.09 2.99
C GLU A 391 6.69 -14.81 3.61
N ASN A 392 5.37 -14.68 3.58
CA ASN A 392 4.63 -13.57 4.15
C ASN A 392 3.46 -14.12 4.98
N ILE A 393 3.20 -13.56 6.15
CA ILE A 393 2.09 -14.01 7.02
C ILE A 393 0.73 -13.42 6.58
N TYR A 394 0.75 -12.43 5.69
CA TYR A 394 -0.41 -11.71 5.21
C TYR A 394 -0.69 -11.93 3.71
N HIS A 395 0.20 -12.64 3.00
CA HIS A 395 0.09 -12.92 1.56
C HIS A 395 0.66 -14.29 1.24
N ASN A 396 0.35 -14.82 0.07
CA ASN A 396 1.12 -15.95 -0.49
C ASN A 396 2.59 -15.53 -0.73
N PRO A 397 3.56 -16.48 -0.78
CA PRO A 397 4.96 -16.16 -0.98
C PRO A 397 5.17 -15.33 -2.24
N HIS A 398 6.02 -14.30 -2.15
CA HIS A 398 6.17 -13.31 -3.21
C HIS A 398 6.52 -13.91 -4.56
N ASP A 399 7.39 -14.92 -4.61
CA ASP A 399 7.76 -15.60 -5.86
C ASP A 399 6.60 -16.39 -6.48
N VAL A 400 5.70 -16.94 -5.67
CA VAL A 400 4.49 -17.63 -6.14
C VAL A 400 3.50 -16.61 -6.70
N SER A 401 3.13 -15.61 -5.91
CA SER A 401 2.15 -14.57 -6.28
C SER A 401 2.56 -13.79 -7.53
N ILE A 402 3.82 -13.35 -7.60
CA ILE A 402 4.33 -12.61 -8.75
C ILE A 402 4.35 -13.50 -10.00
N ASN A 403 4.83 -14.75 -9.91
CA ASN A 403 4.84 -15.65 -11.05
C ASN A 403 3.41 -15.96 -11.56
N VAL A 404 2.43 -16.08 -10.65
CA VAL A 404 1.01 -16.17 -11.05
C VAL A 404 0.62 -14.94 -11.84
N ALA A 405 0.78 -13.74 -11.27
CA ALA A 405 0.35 -12.49 -11.89
C ALA A 405 0.97 -12.28 -13.28
N VAL A 406 2.29 -12.42 -13.41
CA VAL A 406 3.00 -12.17 -14.68
C VAL A 406 2.70 -13.23 -15.73
N SER A 407 2.56 -14.51 -15.36
CA SER A 407 2.18 -15.57 -16.30
C SER A 407 0.78 -15.39 -16.89
N GLN A 408 -0.07 -14.64 -16.17
CA GLN A 408 -1.44 -14.33 -16.58
C GLN A 408 -1.55 -13.03 -17.38
N MET A 409 -0.42 -12.35 -17.66
CA MET A 409 -0.39 -11.22 -18.58
C MET A 409 -0.54 -11.71 -20.02
N PRO A 410 -1.47 -11.16 -20.82
CA PRO A 410 -1.70 -11.62 -22.19
C PRO A 410 -0.47 -11.50 -23.11
N THR A 411 0.41 -10.54 -22.84
CA THR A 411 1.63 -10.31 -23.63
C THR A 411 2.86 -11.07 -23.13
N PHE A 412 2.79 -11.77 -21.98
CA PHE A 412 3.98 -12.38 -21.36
C PHE A 412 4.74 -13.32 -22.30
N ASN A 413 4.02 -14.25 -22.94
CA ASN A 413 4.64 -15.22 -23.84
C ASN A 413 5.37 -14.54 -24.99
N ALA A 414 4.78 -13.48 -25.57
CA ALA A 414 5.40 -12.76 -26.68
C ALA A 414 6.58 -11.90 -26.21
N LEU A 415 6.46 -11.19 -25.08
CA LEU A 415 7.51 -10.31 -24.55
C LEU A 415 8.78 -11.06 -24.16
N TYR A 416 8.64 -12.30 -23.67
CA TYR A 416 9.76 -13.12 -23.19
C TYR A 416 10.08 -14.32 -24.09
N ASN A 417 9.39 -14.46 -25.23
CA ASN A 417 9.51 -15.58 -26.16
C ASN A 417 9.26 -16.95 -25.52
N CYS A 418 8.26 -17.04 -24.63
CA CYS A 418 7.93 -18.30 -23.99
C CYS A 418 7.11 -19.22 -24.90
N THR A 419 7.39 -20.51 -24.84
CA THR A 419 6.85 -21.56 -25.69
C THR A 419 6.09 -22.63 -24.89
N PRO A 420 5.16 -23.37 -25.53
CA PRO A 420 4.44 -24.45 -24.86
C PRO A 420 5.39 -25.46 -24.19
N GLY A 421 5.15 -25.72 -22.90
CA GLY A 421 5.97 -26.62 -22.08
C GLY A 421 6.92 -25.91 -21.12
N GLU A 422 7.19 -24.62 -21.32
CA GLU A 422 7.92 -23.82 -20.34
C GLU A 422 7.03 -23.46 -19.14
N ARG A 423 7.64 -23.33 -17.96
CA ARG A 423 6.92 -23.20 -16.68
C ARG A 423 6.05 -21.94 -16.60
N MET A 424 6.47 -20.86 -17.22
CA MET A 424 5.72 -19.59 -17.21
C MET A 424 4.75 -19.44 -18.39
N TYR A 425 4.73 -20.38 -19.33
CA TYR A 425 3.84 -20.31 -20.48
C TYR A 425 2.38 -20.56 -20.07
N VAL A 426 1.48 -19.69 -20.52
CA VAL A 426 0.02 -19.85 -20.40
C VAL A 426 -0.62 -19.63 -21.76
N ALA A 427 -1.35 -20.63 -22.27
CA ALA A 427 -2.06 -20.48 -23.54
C ALA A 427 -3.25 -19.50 -23.39
N PRO A 428 -3.62 -18.73 -24.43
CA PRO A 428 -4.64 -17.69 -24.32
C PRO A 428 -6.00 -18.15 -23.77
N GLU A 429 -6.42 -19.36 -24.12
CA GLU A 429 -7.66 -19.98 -23.63
C GLU A 429 -7.65 -20.32 -22.13
N ASN A 430 -6.47 -20.31 -21.50
CA ASN A 430 -6.26 -20.63 -20.08
C ASN A 430 -5.96 -19.40 -19.22
N TYR A 431 -6.09 -18.19 -19.77
CA TYR A 431 -6.02 -16.99 -18.94
C TYR A 431 -7.20 -16.93 -17.97
N CYS A 432 -6.94 -16.64 -16.70
CA CYS A 432 -7.98 -16.45 -15.70
C CYS A 432 -8.83 -15.23 -16.08
N LYS A 433 -10.15 -15.42 -16.23
CA LYS A 433 -11.07 -14.40 -16.73
C LYS A 433 -11.59 -13.48 -15.62
N SER A 434 -10.74 -12.59 -15.13
CA SER A 434 -11.10 -11.57 -14.13
C SER A 434 -12.34 -10.76 -14.55
N LEU A 435 -13.33 -10.61 -13.67
CA LEU A 435 -14.59 -9.88 -13.89
C LEU A 435 -15.40 -10.44 -15.08
N ASN A 436 -15.29 -11.75 -15.28
CA ASN A 436 -15.87 -12.50 -16.39
C ASN A 436 -15.52 -11.88 -17.75
N MET A 437 -14.32 -11.32 -17.88
CA MET A 437 -13.89 -10.64 -19.09
C MET A 437 -13.34 -11.63 -20.12
N ASP A 438 -13.67 -11.38 -21.38
CA ASP A 438 -12.87 -11.90 -22.49
C ASP A 438 -11.59 -11.09 -22.63
N ILE A 439 -10.51 -11.78 -22.99
CA ILE A 439 -9.16 -11.22 -23.04
C ILE A 439 -8.70 -11.30 -24.50
N ASP A 440 -8.67 -10.15 -25.17
CA ASP A 440 -7.98 -10.01 -26.45
C ASP A 440 -6.53 -9.59 -26.19
N VAL A 441 -5.57 -10.39 -26.67
CA VAL A 441 -4.13 -10.10 -26.51
C VAL A 441 -3.78 -8.77 -27.18
N ASN A 442 -4.45 -8.40 -28.27
CA ASN A 442 -4.14 -7.19 -29.04
C ASN A 442 -4.38 -5.92 -28.22
N ASP A 443 -5.36 -5.91 -27.30
CA ASP A 443 -5.65 -4.77 -26.43
C ASP A 443 -4.43 -4.39 -25.55
N TYR A 444 -3.57 -5.36 -25.25
CA TYR A 444 -2.41 -5.21 -24.38
C TYR A 444 -1.09 -5.03 -25.16
N THR A 445 -1.17 -5.00 -26.50
CA THR A 445 -0.02 -4.68 -27.35
C THR A 445 0.10 -3.18 -27.57
N THR A 446 1.30 -2.71 -27.92
CA THR A 446 1.59 -1.30 -28.18
C THR A 446 0.58 -0.68 -29.14
N GLN A 447 -0.19 0.29 -28.67
CA GLN A 447 -1.15 1.01 -29.47
C GLN A 447 -0.45 2.29 -29.96
N LYS A 448 -0.27 2.43 -31.26
CA LYS A 448 0.33 3.63 -31.85
C LYS A 448 -0.60 4.82 -31.58
N ILE A 449 -0.29 5.64 -30.59
CA ILE A 449 -0.81 7.00 -30.53
C ILE A 449 -0.03 7.80 -31.57
N GLU A 450 -0.65 8.09 -32.72
CA GLU A 450 -0.12 9.10 -33.63
C GLU A 450 -0.22 10.45 -32.92
N LYS A 451 0.93 11.11 -32.77
CA LYS A 451 1.12 12.42 -32.13
C LYS A 451 0.00 13.40 -32.51
N ASP A 452 -0.80 13.77 -31.51
CA ASP A 452 -1.41 15.10 -31.33
C ASP A 452 -1.96 15.31 -29.90
N ASP A 453 -2.02 14.27 -29.05
CA ASP A 453 -2.32 14.42 -27.63
C ASP A 453 -1.04 14.45 -26.78
N LEU A 454 -0.27 15.55 -26.91
CA LEU A 454 0.59 15.99 -25.82
C LEU A 454 -0.35 16.36 -24.66
N PHE A 455 -0.71 15.38 -23.83
CA PHE A 455 -1.49 15.59 -22.61
C PHE A 455 -0.57 15.59 -21.38
N VAL A 456 0.59 14.94 -21.49
CA VAL A 456 1.48 14.71 -20.34
C VAL A 456 2.40 15.89 -20.04
N LEU A 457 2.83 16.64 -21.06
CA LEU A 457 3.73 17.78 -20.91
C LEU A 457 2.95 19.09 -20.62
N THR A 458 1.81 19.29 -21.27
CA THR A 458 0.84 20.36 -20.94
C THR A 458 0.23 20.16 -19.57
N GLN A 459 -0.11 18.94 -19.12
CA GLN A 459 -0.52 18.74 -17.73
C GLN A 459 0.61 18.99 -16.73
N PHE A 460 1.86 18.70 -17.07
CA PHE A 460 2.99 19.04 -16.19
C PHE A 460 3.17 20.56 -16.06
N MET A 461 2.96 21.29 -17.15
CA MET A 461 3.03 22.76 -17.18
C MET A 461 1.80 23.42 -16.52
N ASP A 462 0.58 22.94 -16.78
CA ASP A 462 -0.65 23.40 -16.12
C ASP A 462 -0.63 23.11 -14.61
N VAL A 463 -0.01 22.01 -14.17
CA VAL A 463 0.16 21.69 -12.74
C VAL A 463 1.19 22.62 -12.10
N LEU A 464 2.24 23.02 -12.80
CA LEU A 464 3.19 24.03 -12.31
C LEU A 464 2.54 25.41 -12.22
N GLU A 465 1.70 25.78 -13.20
CA GLU A 465 0.98 27.05 -13.24
C GLU A 465 -0.07 27.12 -12.12
N ASN A 466 -0.87 26.07 -11.92
CA ASN A 466 -1.84 26.01 -10.82
C ASN A 466 -1.15 25.93 -9.43
N THR A 467 0.01 25.27 -9.33
CA THR A 467 0.79 25.25 -8.08
C THR A 467 1.40 26.62 -7.77
N ALA A 468 1.84 27.35 -8.80
CA ALA A 468 2.30 28.73 -8.67
C ALA A 468 1.16 29.65 -8.22
N ASP A 469 -0.04 29.51 -8.80
CA ASP A 469 -1.23 30.25 -8.40
C ASP A 469 -1.67 29.97 -6.95
N GLU A 470 -1.55 28.71 -6.50
CA GLU A 470 -1.83 28.34 -5.11
C GLU A 470 -0.78 28.87 -4.12
N LEU A 471 0.49 28.93 -4.53
CA LEU A 471 1.58 29.52 -3.74
C LEU A 471 1.43 31.04 -3.62
N ASP A 472 1.01 31.71 -4.70
CA ASP A 472 0.67 33.13 -4.71
C ASP A 472 -0.59 33.42 -3.87
N ALA A 473 -1.62 32.58 -3.95
CA ALA A 473 -2.83 32.68 -3.13
C ALA A 473 -2.55 32.44 -1.64
N ALA A 474 -1.51 31.67 -1.30
CA ALA A 474 -1.05 31.45 0.07
C ALA A 474 -0.17 32.59 0.63
N ASN A 475 0.11 33.65 -0.15
CA ASN A 475 0.92 34.81 0.24
C ASN A 475 2.34 34.44 0.74
N ILE A 476 2.91 33.37 0.18
CA ILE A 476 4.29 32.92 0.46
C ILE A 476 5.22 33.67 -0.50
N THR A 477 5.54 34.92 -0.18
CA THR A 477 6.31 35.83 -1.08
C THR A 477 7.83 35.73 -0.94
N THR A 478 8.38 34.79 -0.18
CA THR A 478 9.85 34.65 -0.03
C THR A 478 10.27 33.20 0.06
N PHE A 479 10.67 32.65 -1.09
CA PHE A 479 11.48 31.44 -1.17
C PHE A 479 12.96 31.86 -1.13
N GLU A 480 13.57 31.96 0.06
CA GLU A 480 15.03 32.10 0.16
C GLU A 480 15.68 30.71 0.02
N GLY A 481 15.75 30.23 -1.21
CA GLY A 481 16.46 28.99 -1.57
C GLY A 481 17.05 29.13 -2.97
N LYS A 482 18.37 29.19 -3.08
CA LYS A 482 19.15 29.33 -4.34
C LYS A 482 19.05 28.12 -5.30
N LEU A 483 17.88 27.49 -5.46
CA LEU A 483 17.72 26.28 -6.26
C LEU A 483 16.63 26.33 -7.32
N PHE A 484 15.95 27.46 -7.50
CA PHE A 484 15.01 27.68 -8.60
C PHE A 484 15.06 29.16 -9.07
N ASP A 485 16.21 29.59 -9.59
CA ASP A 485 16.32 30.81 -10.41
C ASP A 485 16.26 30.39 -11.90
N ILE A 486 15.11 29.86 -12.31
CA ILE A 486 14.75 29.80 -13.73
C ILE A 486 13.35 30.39 -13.80
N THR A 487 13.28 31.62 -14.28
CA THR A 487 12.03 32.33 -14.53
C THR A 487 11.43 31.86 -15.86
N VAL A 488 10.13 32.09 -16.07
CA VAL A 488 9.48 31.82 -17.37
C VAL A 488 10.18 32.59 -18.50
N GLU A 489 10.68 33.79 -18.19
CA GLU A 489 11.46 34.62 -19.10
C GLU A 489 12.82 33.97 -19.48
N ASP A 490 13.46 33.23 -18.56
CA ASP A 490 14.71 32.50 -18.85
C ASP A 490 14.50 31.27 -19.76
N VAL A 491 13.28 30.71 -19.79
CA VAL A 491 12.89 29.59 -20.67
C VAL A 491 12.46 30.11 -22.03
N GLU A 492 11.69 31.20 -22.07
CA GLU A 492 11.30 31.87 -23.31
C GLU A 492 12.52 32.45 -24.05
N GLU A 493 13.49 33.06 -23.37
CA GLU A 493 14.76 33.50 -24.01
C GLU A 493 15.56 32.31 -24.58
N ARG A 494 15.55 31.15 -23.92
CA ARG A 494 16.23 29.94 -24.41
C ARG A 494 15.51 29.28 -25.58
N GLU A 495 14.18 29.32 -25.61
CA GLU A 495 13.41 28.86 -26.77
C GLU A 495 13.60 29.81 -27.97
N GLU A 496 13.64 31.13 -27.76
CA GLU A 496 13.96 32.09 -28.82
C GLU A 496 15.40 31.94 -29.36
N GLU A 497 16.39 31.58 -28.53
CA GLU A 497 17.75 31.24 -28.97
C GLU A 497 17.81 29.93 -29.78
N LEU A 498 16.97 28.95 -29.45
CA LEU A 498 16.89 27.66 -30.14
C LEU A 498 16.09 27.73 -31.45
N GLU A 499 15.08 28.60 -31.53
CA GLU A 499 14.33 28.86 -32.76
C GLU A 499 15.06 29.83 -33.70
N GLY A 500 15.92 30.71 -33.16
CA GLY A 500 16.77 31.62 -33.92
C GLY A 500 17.99 30.97 -34.62
N SER A 501 18.29 29.70 -34.34
CA SER A 501 19.49 29.00 -34.85
C SER A 501 19.23 28.07 -36.06
N ALA A 502 18.04 28.14 -36.67
CA ALA A 502 17.70 27.37 -37.87
C ALA A 502 18.23 27.95 -39.21
N GLU A 503 19.00 29.04 -39.21
CA GLU A 503 19.67 29.55 -40.42
C GLU A 503 21.13 29.95 -40.17
N SER A 504 22.08 29.01 -40.36
CA SER A 504 23.30 29.18 -41.16
C SER A 504 24.32 28.07 -40.90
N SER A 505 25.08 27.80 -41.96
CA SER A 505 25.81 26.57 -42.27
C SER A 505 27.29 26.59 -41.86
N GLU A 506 27.90 25.39 -41.98
CA GLU A 506 29.31 25.09 -42.28
C GLU A 506 30.33 24.79 -41.15
N SER A 507 30.66 23.48 -41.07
CA SER A 507 32.00 22.86 -40.98
C SER A 507 33.14 23.53 -40.21
N SER A 508 33.77 22.80 -39.28
CA SER A 508 35.15 22.29 -39.38
C SER A 508 35.64 21.62 -38.08
N GLU A 509 36.73 20.87 -38.22
CA GLU A 509 37.26 19.82 -37.36
C GLU A 509 38.05 20.30 -36.12
N SER A 510 38.19 19.35 -35.17
CA SER A 510 39.45 18.94 -34.51
C SER A 510 39.85 19.46 -33.11
N SER A 511 40.32 18.49 -32.33
CA SER A 511 41.40 18.47 -31.32
C SER A 511 41.11 18.78 -29.84
N GLU A 512 41.23 17.69 -29.06
CA GLU A 512 42.06 17.46 -27.87
C GLU A 512 42.02 18.37 -26.62
N SER A 513 41.62 17.69 -25.52
CA SER A 513 42.35 17.55 -24.24
C SER A 513 42.34 18.69 -23.20
N SER A 514 42.04 18.26 -21.96
CA SER A 514 42.85 18.38 -20.74
C SER A 514 42.10 18.92 -19.51
N GLU A 515 42.36 18.21 -18.39
CA GLU A 515 42.22 18.58 -16.98
C GLU A 515 40.79 18.58 -16.40
N GLU A 516 40.34 17.49 -15.78
CA GLU A 516 40.68 17.05 -14.40
C GLU A 516 40.64 18.19 -13.37
N HIS A 517 39.52 18.26 -12.64
CA HIS A 517 39.57 18.69 -11.26
C HIS A 517 38.64 17.80 -10.42
N GLU A 518 39.27 16.96 -9.63
CA GLU A 518 38.70 16.14 -8.57
C GLU A 518 37.95 17.02 -7.55
N LEU A 519 36.70 16.66 -7.27
CA LEU A 519 36.06 16.87 -5.97
C LEU A 519 35.52 15.51 -5.53
N ASP A 520 36.45 14.72 -5.01
CA ASP A 520 36.21 13.48 -4.28
C ASP A 520 35.91 13.86 -2.83
N GLU A 521 34.64 13.80 -2.41
CA GLU A 521 34.25 13.74 -1.00
C GLU A 521 32.82 13.14 -0.88
N GLY A 522 32.74 11.88 -0.47
CA GLY A 522 31.60 11.39 0.32
C GLY A 522 30.75 10.23 -0.22
N SER A 523 31.27 9.31 -1.03
CA SER A 523 30.57 8.05 -1.33
C SER A 523 30.78 6.98 -0.25
N ASP A 524 30.14 7.14 0.92
CA ASP A 524 30.12 6.07 1.95
C ASP A 524 28.71 5.78 2.52
N GLU A 525 27.65 6.48 2.09
CA GLU A 525 26.28 6.26 2.59
C GLU A 525 25.48 5.20 1.80
N LEU A 526 25.96 4.72 0.65
CA LEU A 526 25.22 3.79 -0.23
C LEU A 526 25.40 2.30 0.09
N GLN A 527 26.17 1.93 1.12
CA GLN A 527 26.33 0.53 1.57
C GLN A 527 25.61 0.21 2.89
N TYR A 528 24.95 1.18 3.53
CA TYR A 528 24.30 0.95 4.83
C TYR A 528 22.93 0.26 4.72
N GLY A 529 22.27 0.30 3.55
CA GLY A 529 20.97 -0.35 3.34
C GLY A 529 21.03 -1.88 3.40
N ASP A 530 22.05 -2.50 2.78
CA ASP A 530 22.18 -3.97 2.74
C ASP A 530 22.65 -4.55 4.09
N LYS A 531 23.46 -3.80 4.86
CA LYS A 531 23.97 -4.25 6.17
C LYS A 531 22.95 -4.11 7.30
N GLU A 532 22.01 -3.16 7.24
CA GLU A 532 20.90 -3.11 8.21
C GLU A 532 19.88 -4.23 7.96
N ALA A 533 19.63 -4.60 6.70
CA ALA A 533 18.86 -5.80 6.36
C ALA A 533 19.54 -7.08 6.89
N GLU A 534 20.85 -7.26 6.68
CA GLU A 534 21.61 -8.41 7.20
C GLU A 534 21.78 -8.41 8.73
N LYS A 535 21.81 -7.26 9.42
CA LYS A 535 21.88 -7.24 10.89
C LYS A 535 20.53 -7.54 11.55
N ALA A 536 19.42 -7.21 10.90
CA ALA A 536 18.09 -7.67 11.30
C ALA A 536 17.89 -9.18 11.07
N GLU A 537 18.66 -9.79 10.16
CA GLU A 537 18.59 -11.23 9.86
C GLU A 537 19.09 -12.13 11.02
N ILE A 538 19.84 -11.60 12.00
CA ILE A 538 20.43 -12.41 13.08
C ILE A 538 19.52 -12.53 14.33
N VAL A 539 18.51 -11.67 14.52
CA VAL A 539 17.75 -11.63 15.80
C VAL A 539 16.35 -12.28 15.73
N SER A 540 15.85 -12.69 14.56
CA SER A 540 14.52 -13.31 14.41
C SER A 540 14.51 -14.86 14.48
N SER A 541 15.41 -15.47 15.26
CA SER A 541 15.40 -16.93 15.49
C SER A 541 15.13 -17.28 16.96
N SER A 542 13.94 -16.97 17.45
CA SER A 542 13.41 -17.57 18.69
C SER A 542 12.01 -18.13 18.49
N ARG A 543 11.98 -19.42 18.09
CA ARG A 543 10.98 -20.46 18.38
C ARG A 543 9.57 -19.99 18.76
N PHE A 544 8.68 -19.94 17.77
CA PHE A 544 7.26 -20.23 18.00
C PHE A 544 7.01 -21.68 17.59
N ALA A 545 6.96 -22.57 18.58
CA ALA A 545 6.42 -23.90 18.41
C ALA A 545 4.89 -23.81 18.56
N SER A 546 4.17 -24.06 17.47
CA SER A 546 2.72 -24.19 17.45
C SER A 546 2.29 -25.33 18.36
N SER A 547 1.62 -25.03 19.47
CA SER A 547 0.89 -26.02 20.27
C SER A 547 -0.61 -25.82 20.07
N THR A 548 -1.13 -26.46 19.03
CA THR A 548 -2.58 -26.64 18.83
C THR A 548 -3.04 -27.73 19.81
N ILE A 549 -3.63 -27.35 20.95
CA ILE A 549 -4.33 -28.30 21.82
C ILE A 549 -5.77 -28.40 21.34
N VAL A 550 -6.10 -29.55 20.75
CA VAL A 550 -7.46 -30.02 20.50
C VAL A 550 -8.12 -30.30 21.85
N ALA A 551 -9.08 -29.46 22.25
CA ALA A 551 -9.94 -29.73 23.39
C ALA A 551 -11.17 -30.51 22.94
N THR A 552 -11.08 -31.84 23.06
CA THR A 552 -12.21 -32.76 22.94
C THR A 552 -13.17 -32.54 24.12
N VAL A 553 -14.34 -31.95 23.86
CA VAL A 553 -15.43 -31.92 24.84
C VAL A 553 -16.23 -33.21 24.73
N GLY A 554 -15.95 -34.14 25.64
CA GLY A 554 -16.81 -35.29 25.90
C GLY A 554 -18.03 -34.85 26.71
N PHE A 555 -19.22 -35.22 26.23
CA PHE A 555 -20.42 -35.27 27.06
C PHE A 555 -21.01 -36.68 26.98
N CYS A 556 -21.06 -37.33 28.14
CA CYS A 556 -21.64 -38.64 28.38
C CYS A 556 -23.15 -38.65 28.12
N VAL A 557 -23.66 -39.66 27.42
CA VAL A 557 -24.93 -40.30 27.77
C VAL A 557 -24.78 -41.81 27.59
N LEU A 558 -25.05 -42.52 28.66
CA LEU A 558 -24.94 -43.96 28.86
C LEU A 558 -26.36 -44.46 29.16
N LEU A 559 -26.88 -45.42 28.38
CA LEU A 559 -27.95 -46.40 28.73
C LEU A 559 -28.24 -47.21 27.44
N ILE A 560 -27.73 -48.44 27.31
CA ILE A 560 -28.36 -49.70 27.75
C ILE A 560 -29.58 -50.08 26.90
N LEU A 561 -29.35 -51.10 26.06
CA LEU A 561 -30.23 -52.21 25.69
C LEU A 561 -31.74 -51.92 25.52
N LEU A 562 -32.17 -51.74 24.27
CA LEU A 562 -33.01 -52.68 23.51
C LEU A 562 -33.22 -52.18 22.07
#